data_AF-A0A3B0SUS0-F1
#
_entry.id   AF-A0A3B0SUS0-F1
#
_cell.length_a   1.000
_cell.length_b   1.000
_cell.length_c   1.000
_cell.angle_alpha   90.00
_cell.angle_beta   90.00
_cell.angle_gamma   90.00
#
_symmetry.space_group_name_H-M   'P 1'
#
loop_
_entity.id
_entity.type
_entity.pdbx_description
1 polymer ?
#
loop_
_entity_poly.entity_id
_entity_poly.type
_entity_poly.pdbx_seq_one_letter_code
_entity_poly.pdbx_strand_id
1 'polypeptide(L)'
;YEGRPIDAVGDTGTSYDPTGHFLIAAEGSFSEQGLPAAQLAAMAELLAWAAVTYNVDPSEMRGHKDWAPETSCPGNAVYAHIANGTLESMMRDAITRGVKQVRVVCSDAAKQYVKDLEATA
;
A
#
# COMPACT_ATOMS: atom_id res chain seq x y z
N TYR A 1 -6.20 6.82 0.61
CA TYR A 1 -5.83 8.22 0.34
C TYR A 1 -4.77 8.25 -0.74
N GLU A 2 -4.79 9.23 -1.63
CA GLU A 2 -3.69 9.47 -2.58
C GLU A 2 -2.62 10.32 -1.89
N GLY A 3 -1.35 9.94 -2.06
CA GLY A 3 -0.20 10.66 -1.55
C GLY A 3 0.40 11.60 -2.61
N ARG A 4 1.70 11.47 -2.88
CA ARG A 4 2.36 12.18 -3.96
C ARG A 4 1.83 11.69 -5.33
N PRO A 5 1.85 12.56 -6.37
CA PRO A 5 1.59 12.15 -7.75
C PRO A 5 2.52 11.01 -8.19
N ILE A 6 2.04 10.15 -9.08
CA ILE A 6 2.77 8.95 -9.52
C ILE A 6 4.10 9.23 -10.23
N ASP A 7 4.22 10.40 -10.87
CA ASP A 7 5.43 10.84 -11.58
C ASP A 7 6.44 11.55 -10.67
N ALA A 8 6.13 11.69 -9.37
CA ALA A 8 7.03 12.24 -8.38
C ALA A 8 7.78 11.12 -7.66
N VAL A 9 9.10 11.27 -7.50
CA VAL A 9 9.91 10.38 -6.67
C VAL A 9 9.43 10.46 -5.22
N GLY A 10 9.31 9.30 -4.57
CA GLY A 10 8.94 9.19 -3.18
C GLY A 10 9.93 9.85 -2.23
N ASP A 11 9.47 10.22 -1.04
CA ASP A 11 10.32 10.72 0.04
C ASP A 11 10.02 9.88 1.28
N THR A 12 10.90 8.92 1.55
CA THR A 12 10.68 7.86 2.54
C THR A 12 11.34 8.14 3.88
N GLY A 13 12.02 9.28 4.02
CA GLY A 13 12.79 9.62 5.22
C GLY A 13 13.96 8.67 5.50
N THR A 14 14.49 8.01 4.47
CA THR A 14 15.60 7.05 4.56
C THR A 14 16.64 7.30 3.45
N SER A 15 17.74 6.56 3.46
CA SER A 15 18.85 6.76 2.50
C SER A 15 18.69 6.05 1.15
N TYR A 16 17.77 5.09 1.02
CA TYR A 16 17.54 4.40 -0.26
C TYR A 16 16.86 5.30 -1.29
N ASP A 17 17.15 5.08 -2.57
CA ASP A 17 16.52 5.77 -3.70
C ASP A 17 15.21 5.06 -4.10
N PRO A 18 14.03 5.68 -3.93
CA PRO A 18 12.74 5.08 -4.30
C PRO A 18 12.37 5.30 -5.77
N THR A 19 13.27 5.80 -6.62
CA THR A 19 13.02 5.98 -8.05
C THR A 19 12.55 4.68 -8.69
N GLY A 20 11.38 4.73 -9.35
CA GLY A 20 10.76 3.57 -9.99
C GLY A 20 9.88 2.72 -9.06
N HIS A 21 9.72 3.08 -7.79
CA HIS A 21 8.86 2.35 -6.86
C HIS A 21 7.47 2.99 -6.74
N PHE A 22 6.43 2.15 -6.78
CA PHE A 22 5.09 2.53 -6.34
C PHE A 22 4.98 2.33 -4.82
N LEU A 23 4.87 3.42 -4.06
CA LEU A 23 4.87 3.36 -2.59
C LEU A 23 3.44 3.31 -2.03
N ILE A 24 3.22 2.41 -1.08
CA ILE A 24 2.00 2.35 -0.27
C ILE A 24 2.39 2.47 1.20
N ALA A 25 1.73 3.39 1.90
CA ALA A 25 1.81 3.52 3.35
C ALA A 25 0.49 3.03 3.97
N ALA A 26 0.59 2.08 4.89
CA ALA A 26 -0.49 1.73 5.79
C ALA A 26 -0.38 2.65 7.02
N GLU A 27 -1.41 3.45 7.28
CA GLU A 27 -1.44 4.32 8.47
C GLU A 27 -1.55 3.49 9.75
N GLY A 28 -0.63 3.71 10.70
CA GLY A 28 -0.58 3.03 12.00
C GLY A 28 0.84 2.64 12.47
N SER A 29 0.95 2.17 13.73
CA SER A 29 2.20 1.64 14.30
C SER A 29 2.18 0.11 14.39
N PHE A 30 2.51 -0.57 13.29
CA PHE A 30 2.44 -2.05 13.19
C PHE A 30 3.59 -2.80 13.86
N SER A 31 4.42 -2.08 14.61
CA SER A 31 5.34 -2.65 15.60
C SER A 31 4.65 -2.88 16.94
N GLU A 32 3.56 -2.15 17.20
CA GLU A 32 2.84 -2.16 18.48
C GLU A 32 1.42 -2.74 18.36
N GLN A 33 0.81 -2.64 17.17
CA GLN A 33 -0.54 -3.10 16.91
C GLN A 33 -0.63 -4.14 15.80
N GLY A 34 -1.70 -4.92 15.81
CA GLY A 34 -2.06 -5.80 14.69
C GLY A 34 -2.53 -5.00 13.47
N LEU A 35 -2.36 -5.58 12.28
CA LEU A 35 -2.90 -5.01 11.04
C LEU A 35 -4.39 -5.34 10.91
N PRO A 36 -5.32 -4.36 10.87
CA PRO A 36 -6.74 -4.63 10.68
C PRO A 36 -7.00 -5.37 9.36
N ALA A 37 -7.88 -6.37 9.38
CA ALA A 37 -8.17 -7.18 8.20
C ALA A 37 -8.67 -6.35 7.00
N ALA A 38 -9.45 -5.30 7.26
CA ALA A 38 -9.91 -4.37 6.23
C ALA A 38 -8.75 -3.60 5.58
N GLN A 39 -7.74 -3.19 6.36
CA GLN A 39 -6.56 -2.49 5.86
C GLN A 39 -5.63 -3.42 5.09
N LEU A 40 -5.45 -4.67 5.54
CA LEU A 40 -4.76 -5.71 4.77
C LEU A 40 -5.43 -5.96 3.42
N ALA A 41 -6.75 -6.13 3.41
CA ALA A 41 -7.52 -6.34 2.18
C ALA A 41 -7.42 -5.14 1.23
N ALA A 42 -7.55 -3.91 1.75
CA ALA A 42 -7.41 -2.69 0.96
C ALA A 42 -6.00 -2.53 0.38
N MET A 43 -4.97 -2.86 1.15
CA MET A 43 -3.57 -2.85 0.71
C MET A 43 -3.35 -3.85 -0.43
N ALA A 44 -3.86 -5.08 -0.32
CA ALA A 44 -3.76 -6.09 -1.37
C ALA A 44 -4.44 -5.65 -2.68
N GLU A 45 -5.65 -5.07 -2.59
CA GLU A 45 -6.38 -4.56 -3.76
C GLU A 45 -5.63 -3.40 -4.44
N LEU A 46 -5.05 -2.47 -3.66
CA LEU A 46 -4.29 -1.35 -4.20
C LEU A 46 -2.97 -1.80 -4.84
N LEU A 47 -2.25 -2.72 -4.20
CA LEU A 47 -1.04 -3.34 -4.77
C LEU A 47 -1.34 -4.10 -6.06
N ALA A 48 -2.43 -4.87 -6.10
CA ALA A 48 -2.86 -5.60 -7.30
C ALA A 48 -3.19 -4.64 -8.45
N TRP A 49 -3.94 -3.57 -8.18
CA TRP A 49 -4.22 -2.53 -9.16
C TRP A 49 -2.93 -1.89 -9.69
N ALA A 50 -1.98 -1.54 -8.81
CA ALA A 50 -0.71 -0.96 -9.20
C ALA A 50 0.13 -1.94 -10.05
N ALA A 51 0.19 -3.21 -9.66
CA ALA A 51 0.89 -4.26 -10.38
C ALA A 51 0.39 -4.40 -11.83
N VAL A 52 -0.94 -4.41 -12.03
CA VAL A 52 -1.53 -4.47 -13.38
C VAL A 52 -1.32 -3.16 -14.14
N THR A 53 -1.49 -2.02 -13.49
CA THR A 53 -1.42 -0.69 -14.12
C THR A 53 -0.01 -0.36 -14.61
N TYR A 54 1.01 -0.73 -13.82
CA TYR A 54 2.42 -0.42 -14.09
C TYR A 54 3.21 -1.64 -14.57
N ASN A 55 2.56 -2.77 -14.83
CA ASN A 55 3.16 -4.00 -15.32
C ASN A 55 4.32 -4.50 -14.43
N VAL A 56 4.05 -4.64 -13.13
CA VAL A 56 4.98 -5.14 -12.11
C VAL A 56 4.50 -6.51 -11.62
N ASP A 57 5.40 -7.50 -11.54
CA ASP A 57 5.03 -8.81 -11.00
C ASP A 57 4.76 -8.71 -9.49
N PRO A 58 3.68 -9.31 -8.95
CA PRO A 58 3.42 -9.35 -7.51
C PRO A 58 4.61 -9.83 -6.65
N SER A 59 5.47 -10.69 -7.19
CA SER A 59 6.67 -11.19 -6.50
C SER A 59 7.79 -10.17 -6.34
N GLU A 60 7.70 -9.00 -6.98
CA GLU A 60 8.64 -7.87 -6.78
C GLU A 60 8.26 -6.99 -5.58
N MET A 61 7.11 -7.23 -4.96
CA MET A 61 6.68 -6.49 -3.77
C MET A 61 7.60 -6.78 -2.57
N ARG A 62 7.99 -5.71 -1.88
CA ARG A 62 8.93 -5.72 -0.75
C ARG A 62 8.45 -4.80 0.37
N GLY A 63 8.90 -5.08 1.59
CA GLY A 63 8.79 -4.13 2.70
C GLY A 63 9.85 -3.03 2.59
N HIS A 64 9.60 -1.87 3.19
CA HIS A 64 10.56 -0.75 3.19
C HIS A 64 11.91 -1.15 3.79
N LYS A 65 11.92 -1.93 4.88
CA LYS A 65 13.13 -2.49 5.49
C LYS A 65 13.98 -3.40 4.58
N ASP A 66 13.43 -3.91 3.48
CA ASP A 66 14.19 -4.72 2.52
C ASP A 66 15.09 -3.85 1.63
N TRP A 67 14.77 -2.54 1.52
CA TRP A 67 15.53 -1.55 0.77
C TRP A 67 16.35 -0.62 1.67
N ALA A 68 15.84 -0.32 2.87
CA ALA A 68 16.49 0.52 3.86
C ALA A 68 16.62 -0.23 5.20
N PRO A 69 17.74 -0.93 5.44
CA PRO A 69 17.90 -1.75 6.65
C PRO A 69 17.91 -0.93 7.95
N GLU A 70 18.08 0.40 7.87
CA GLU A 70 18.00 1.33 9.01
C GLU A 70 16.58 1.55 9.54
N THR A 71 15.54 1.13 8.81
CA THR A 71 14.13 1.28 9.25
C THR A 71 13.52 -0.04 9.69
N SER A 72 12.56 0.04 10.63
CA SER A 72 11.69 -1.08 11.03
C SER A 72 10.39 -1.13 10.22
N CYS A 73 10.12 -0.12 9.39
CA CYS A 73 8.96 -0.08 8.48
C CYS A 73 8.97 -1.31 7.54
N PRO A 74 7.85 -2.03 7.35
CA PRO A 74 6.47 -1.65 7.67
C PRO A 74 5.95 -2.13 9.04
N GLY A 75 6.84 -2.48 9.97
CA GLY A 75 6.46 -3.07 11.25
C GLY A 75 6.19 -4.58 11.14
N ASN A 76 6.27 -5.28 12.28
CA ASN A 76 6.23 -6.74 12.31
C ASN A 76 4.89 -7.31 11.82
N ALA A 77 3.76 -6.66 12.16
CA ALA A 77 2.44 -7.16 11.77
C ALA A 77 2.22 -7.10 10.24
N VAL A 78 2.67 -6.04 9.57
CA VAL A 78 2.60 -5.96 8.09
C VAL A 78 3.64 -6.90 7.47
N TYR A 79 4.88 -6.85 7.95
CA TYR A 79 5.98 -7.61 7.37
C TYR A 79 5.74 -9.12 7.43
N ALA A 80 5.04 -9.63 8.45
CA ALA A 80 4.66 -11.03 8.52
C ALA A 80 3.85 -11.48 7.29
N HIS A 81 2.92 -10.66 6.78
CA HIS A 81 2.12 -10.96 5.59
C HIS A 81 2.91 -10.88 4.28
N ILE A 82 3.97 -10.07 4.26
CA ILE A 82 4.92 -10.00 3.13
C ILE A 82 5.78 -11.26 3.14
N ALA A 83 6.45 -11.53 4.26
CA ALA A 83 7.43 -12.60 4.40
C ALA A 83 6.83 -14.01 4.22
N ASN A 84 5.58 -14.21 4.63
CA ASN A 84 4.90 -15.50 4.49
C ASN A 84 4.12 -15.66 3.16
N GLY A 85 4.19 -14.67 2.26
CA GLY A 85 3.53 -14.70 0.95
C GLY A 85 2.01 -14.46 0.97
N THR A 86 1.40 -14.18 2.13
CA THR A 86 -0.04 -13.89 2.22
C THR A 86 -0.43 -12.72 1.34
N LEU A 87 0.33 -11.61 1.40
CA LEU A 87 0.00 -10.41 0.65
C LEU A 87 0.13 -10.61 -0.85
N GLU A 88 1.17 -11.32 -1.29
CA GLU A 88 1.35 -11.70 -2.70
C GLU A 88 0.19 -12.59 -3.19
N SER A 89 -0.19 -13.61 -2.41
CA SER A 89 -1.34 -14.46 -2.73
C SER A 89 -2.62 -13.65 -2.89
N MET A 90 -2.89 -12.72 -1.97
CA MET A 90 -4.06 -11.84 -2.04
C MET A 90 -4.03 -10.93 -3.28
N MET A 91 -2.85 -10.43 -3.66
CA MET A 91 -2.68 -9.65 -4.89
C MET A 91 -3.01 -10.50 -6.12
N ARG A 92 -2.46 -11.72 -6.23
CA ARG A 92 -2.71 -12.62 -7.36
C ARG A 92 -4.19 -13.01 -7.46
N ASP A 93 -4.84 -13.22 -6.34
CA ASP A 93 -6.29 -13.48 -6.30
C ASP A 93 -7.08 -12.26 -6.79
N ALA A 94 -6.73 -11.04 -6.37
CA ALA A 94 -7.37 -9.81 -6.84
C ALA A 94 -7.16 -9.61 -8.36
N ILE A 95 -5.96 -9.89 -8.88
CA ILE A 95 -5.67 -9.86 -10.31
C ILE A 95 -6.54 -10.87 -11.07
N THR A 96 -6.65 -12.10 -10.56
CA THR A 96 -7.44 -13.18 -11.19
C THR A 96 -8.94 -12.84 -11.23
N ARG A 97 -9.46 -12.18 -10.20
CA ARG A 97 -10.85 -11.69 -10.16
C ARG A 97 -11.10 -10.47 -11.05
N GLY A 98 -10.05 -9.84 -11.56
CA GLY A 98 -10.08 -8.53 -12.17
C GLY A 98 -9.90 -7.42 -11.14
N VAL A 99 -8.83 -6.64 -11.28
CA VAL A 99 -8.49 -5.57 -10.32
C VAL A 99 -9.55 -4.47 -10.31
N LYS A 100 -9.82 -3.95 -9.11
CA LYS A 100 -10.66 -2.76 -8.95
C LYS A 100 -9.97 -1.56 -9.58
N GLN A 101 -10.74 -0.73 -10.27
CA GLN A 101 -10.22 0.52 -10.83
C GLN A 101 -10.11 1.56 -9.71
N VAL A 102 -8.90 2.08 -9.50
CA VAL A 102 -8.70 3.24 -8.63
C VAL A 102 -8.99 4.49 -9.45
N ARG A 103 -9.83 5.37 -8.90
CA ARG A 103 -10.17 6.66 -9.51
C ARG A 103 -9.91 7.76 -8.51
N VAL A 104 -9.16 8.77 -8.95
CA VAL A 104 -9.02 10.01 -8.19
C VAL A 104 -10.34 10.75 -8.28
N VAL A 105 -10.93 11.07 -7.14
CA VAL A 105 -12.14 11.88 -7.06
C VAL A 105 -11.78 13.18 -6.34
N CYS A 106 -11.65 14.27 -7.10
CA CYS A 106 -11.35 15.61 -6.58
C CYS A 106 -12.57 16.53 -6.72
N SER A 107 -13.60 16.28 -5.91
CA SER A 107 -14.81 17.11 -5.83
C SER A 107 -15.13 17.48 -4.39
N ASP A 108 -15.97 18.49 -4.17
CA ASP A 108 -16.45 18.80 -2.80
C ASP A 108 -17.22 17.63 -2.19
N ALA A 109 -17.91 16.84 -3.01
CA ALA A 109 -18.52 15.59 -2.58
C ALA A 109 -17.48 14.55 -2.10
N ALA A 110 -16.32 14.44 -2.76
CA ALA A 110 -15.24 13.57 -2.32
C ALA A 110 -14.61 14.06 -1.00
N LYS A 111 -14.46 15.38 -0.83
CA LYS A 111 -14.01 15.97 0.44
C LYS A 111 -14.99 15.65 1.57
N GLN A 112 -16.30 15.73 1.31
CA GLN A 112 -17.31 15.38 2.31
C GLN A 112 -17.29 13.89 2.64
N TYR A 113 -17.19 13.02 1.62
CA TYR A 113 -17.08 11.58 1.81
C TYR A 113 -15.90 11.19 2.70
N VAL A 114 -14.73 11.82 2.50
CA VAL A 114 -13.56 11.63 3.38
C VAL A 114 -13.89 12.03 4.82
N LYS A 115 -14.50 13.20 5.04
CA LYS A 115 -14.89 13.64 6.40
C LYS A 115 -15.85 12.66 7.07
N ASP A 116 -16.80 12.11 6.32
CA ASP A 116 -17.78 11.18 6.84
C ASP A 116 -17.11 9.85 7.25
N LEU A 117 -16.14 9.37 6.47
CA LEU A 117 -15.34 8.20 6.83
C LEU A 117 -14.53 8.45 8.11
N GLU A 118 -13.82 9.57 8.19
CA GLU A 118 -12.99 9.94 9.35
C GLU A 118 -13.82 10.13 10.63
N ALA A 119 -15.07 10.58 10.53
CA ALA A 119 -15.97 10.72 11.67
C ALA A 119 -16.46 9.39 12.27
N THR A 120 -16.23 8.28 11.55
CA THR A 120 -16.68 6.92 11.95
C THR A 120 -15.53 5.95 12.22
N ALA A 121 -14.28 6.40 12.03
CA ALA A 121 -13.06 5.66 12.30
C ALA A 121 -12.59 5.85 13.75
#